data_AF-A0A937AFF3-F1
#
_entry.id   AF-A0A937AFF3-F1
#
_cell.length_a   1.000
_cell.length_b   1.000
_cell.length_c   1.000
_cell.angle_alpha   90.00
_cell.angle_beta   90.00
_cell.angle_gamma   90.00
#
_symmetry.space_group_name_H-M   'P 1'
#
loop_
_entity.id
_entity.type
_entity.pdbx_description
1 polymer ?
#
loop_
_entity_poly.entity_id
_entity_poly.type
_entity_poly.pdbx_seq_one_letter_code
_entity_poly.pdbx_strand_id
1 'polypeptide(L)'
;MLSFSTILTLGLGLSPDAMIFIAQVIMPALFLFAFGACVGSLTNVLVYRMPLGLSVVTPPSRCPACETQLTWRENIPIFGWLLLRGRCRFCKSKISPEYPLVELFIALVFVAAFVVVYVIPDKAVWLDLPVGTIKPTWARGYGAGALTWPLFTILLCLLSCLIAMTIVDAKTFTIPMGMSLTPAYYGLFAHTAFAAYFEFVARPGAKALTNVAEGWVWAIPTPTSWWWLGASLGGGVGVLVSLLMLRLGLLSRSFEDFETWDDERRLKAEQAERTEKSEETTPGSSKPLPDQSNGALSVAVDNSRAQPGPVPEPQASNPPILRDLVVVLVAAVSAATVGVLVAQSLNQPRWLGGVIGLFAGLFVGAGVLRGLDFKRTTVQALTPTNQAEEWTEYPHARREMVKELAFLGPIAMLGWLGGFVADRIGNGASGAANLDAVPLTVHVLAGCVLGYLVGGGVVWLVRIFGSLLFGREAMGMGDVHLMAGVGVCVGWINTTVAFFVAAFVGLVWTLWSVVRRGGAASAMPYGPFLAVATVLVLLGGRVIERVLSQLLPGHGPILLP
;
A
#
# COMPACT_ATOMS: atom_id res chain seq x y z
N MET A 1 -44.73 25.79 -25.70
CA MET A 1 -44.28 25.29 -24.38
C MET A 1 -42.98 26.00 -24.05
N LEU A 2 -42.93 26.77 -22.96
CA LEU A 2 -41.67 27.36 -22.48
C LEU A 2 -40.69 26.23 -22.18
N SER A 3 -39.41 26.40 -22.53
CA SER A 3 -38.39 25.41 -22.16
C SER A 3 -38.33 25.29 -20.64
N PHE A 4 -37.98 24.11 -20.11
CA PHE A 4 -37.85 23.89 -18.67
C PHE A 4 -36.91 24.93 -18.01
N SER A 5 -35.86 25.35 -18.73
CA SER A 5 -34.98 26.44 -18.31
C SER A 5 -35.71 27.77 -18.16
N THR A 6 -36.60 28.12 -19.08
CA THR A 6 -37.32 29.40 -19.08
C THR A 6 -38.34 29.49 -17.95
N ILE A 7 -38.97 28.38 -17.58
CA ILE A 7 -39.92 28.30 -16.46
C ILE A 7 -39.18 28.51 -15.12
N LEU A 8 -37.98 27.94 -14.96
CA LEU A 8 -37.16 28.11 -13.75
C LEU A 8 -36.61 29.54 -13.58
N THR A 9 -36.14 30.16 -14.68
CA THR A 9 -35.64 31.55 -14.66
C THR A 9 -36.74 32.53 -14.24
N LEU A 10 -37.97 32.33 -14.71
CA LEU A 10 -39.13 33.17 -14.38
C LEU A 10 -39.68 32.93 -12.97
N GLY A 11 -39.53 31.74 -12.39
CA GLY A 11 -40.08 31.39 -11.07
C GLY A 11 -39.19 31.76 -9.87
N LEU A 12 -37.86 31.76 -10.04
CA LEU A 12 -36.90 31.99 -8.94
C LEU A 12 -36.07 33.28 -9.08
N GLY A 13 -36.15 33.97 -10.23
CA GLY A 13 -35.39 35.22 -10.47
C GLY A 13 -33.87 35.05 -10.56
N LEU A 14 -33.38 33.82 -10.75
CA LEU A 14 -31.95 33.51 -10.86
C LEU A 14 -31.46 33.63 -12.31
N SER A 15 -30.24 34.14 -12.51
CA SER A 15 -29.64 34.23 -13.84
C SER A 15 -29.37 32.83 -14.44
N PRO A 16 -29.36 32.68 -15.78
CA PRO A 16 -29.01 31.42 -16.43
C PRO A 16 -27.67 30.84 -15.96
N ASP A 17 -26.66 31.69 -15.76
CA ASP A 17 -25.34 31.28 -15.26
C ASP A 17 -25.39 30.73 -13.84
N ALA A 18 -26.19 31.34 -12.96
CA ALA A 18 -26.41 30.84 -11.60
C ALA A 18 -27.10 29.47 -11.63
N MET A 19 -28.04 29.25 -12.56
CA MET A 19 -28.69 27.96 -12.73
C MET A 19 -27.74 26.88 -13.23
N ILE A 20 -26.88 27.19 -14.20
CA ILE A 20 -25.85 26.28 -14.70
C ILE A 20 -24.87 25.93 -13.58
N PHE A 21 -24.39 26.92 -12.82
CA PHE A 21 -23.48 26.69 -11.71
C PHE A 21 -24.11 25.81 -10.62
N ILE A 22 -25.36 26.08 -10.24
CA ILE A 22 -26.08 25.25 -9.26
C ILE A 22 -26.21 23.81 -9.77
N ALA A 23 -26.64 23.62 -11.02
CA ALA A 23 -26.88 22.31 -11.59
C ALA A 23 -25.59 21.50 -11.83
N GLN A 24 -24.50 22.15 -12.23
CA GLN A 24 -23.25 21.48 -12.63
C GLN A 24 -22.21 21.40 -11.52
N VAL A 25 -22.29 22.27 -10.50
CA VAL A 25 -21.30 22.31 -9.40
C VAL A 25 -21.95 21.97 -8.08
N ILE A 26 -22.98 22.70 -7.67
CA ILE A 26 -23.55 22.56 -6.32
C ILE A 26 -24.30 21.24 -6.16
N MET A 27 -25.17 20.87 -7.11
CA MET A 27 -25.94 19.62 -7.01
C MET A 27 -25.01 18.38 -7.00
N PRO A 28 -24.03 18.23 -7.91
CA PRO A 28 -23.10 17.11 -7.86
C PRO A 28 -22.23 17.11 -6.60
N ALA A 29 -21.76 18.27 -6.14
CA ALA A 29 -21.00 18.37 -4.90
C ALA A 29 -21.83 17.92 -3.67
N LEU A 30 -23.09 18.32 -3.57
CA LEU A 30 -23.98 17.88 -2.50
C LEU A 30 -24.26 16.37 -2.58
N PHE A 31 -24.50 15.85 -3.78
CA PHE A 31 -24.67 14.41 -4.00
C PHE A 31 -23.41 13.63 -3.58
N LEU A 32 -22.24 14.07 -4.02
CA LEU A 32 -20.97 13.43 -3.69
C LEU A 32 -20.60 13.55 -2.22
N PHE A 33 -20.96 14.65 -1.56
CA PHE A 33 -20.83 14.78 -0.12
C PHE A 33 -21.70 13.73 0.60
N ALA A 34 -22.98 13.63 0.24
CA ALA A 34 -23.88 12.65 0.85
C ALA A 34 -23.45 11.21 0.56
N PHE A 35 -23.06 10.90 -0.69
CA PHE A 35 -22.57 9.60 -1.09
C PHE A 35 -21.25 9.25 -0.40
N GLY A 36 -20.30 10.19 -0.33
CA GLY A 36 -19.04 10.03 0.38
C GLY A 36 -19.24 9.81 1.87
N ALA A 37 -20.22 10.47 2.50
CA ALA A 37 -20.58 10.20 3.89
C ALA A 37 -21.14 8.77 4.08
N CYS A 38 -21.94 8.25 3.14
CA CYS A 38 -22.38 6.85 3.15
C CYS A 38 -21.20 5.88 2.98
N VAL A 39 -20.25 6.17 2.08
CA VAL A 39 -19.03 5.38 1.91
C VAL A 39 -18.15 5.44 3.15
N GLY A 40 -18.08 6.58 3.84
CA GLY A 40 -17.37 6.70 5.12
C GLY A 40 -18.03 5.90 6.23
N SER A 41 -19.36 5.82 6.25
CA SER A 41 -20.08 4.96 7.19
C SER A 41 -19.80 3.47 6.93
N LEU A 42 -19.77 3.06 5.65
CA LEU A 42 -19.31 1.73 5.25
C LEU A 42 -17.85 1.49 5.65
N THR A 43 -16.98 2.50 5.50
CA THR A 43 -15.56 2.41 5.88
C THR A 43 -15.39 2.10 7.36
N ASN A 44 -16.18 2.74 8.24
CA ASN A 44 -16.19 2.40 9.67
C ASN A 44 -16.53 0.92 9.92
N VAL A 45 -17.49 0.37 9.17
CA VAL A 45 -17.84 -1.07 9.26
C VAL A 45 -16.68 -1.94 8.79
N LEU A 46 -16.05 -1.60 7.67
CA LEU A 46 -14.93 -2.35 7.10
C LEU A 46 -13.72 -2.35 8.06
N VAL A 47 -13.37 -1.19 8.60
CA VAL A 47 -12.24 -0.99 9.53
C VAL A 47 -12.40 -1.85 10.78
N TYR A 48 -13.61 -1.95 11.31
CA TYR A 48 -13.87 -2.74 12.50
C TYR A 48 -13.98 -4.25 12.21
N ARG A 49 -14.75 -4.63 11.18
CA ARG A 49 -15.16 -6.03 10.97
C ARG A 49 -14.15 -6.87 10.21
N MET A 50 -13.50 -6.30 9.21
CA MET A 50 -12.67 -7.08 8.29
C MET A 50 -11.40 -7.64 8.94
N PRO A 51 -10.65 -6.89 9.80
CA PRO A 51 -9.50 -7.46 10.52
C PRO A 51 -9.89 -8.59 11.47
N LEU A 52 -11.12 -8.57 11.97
CA LEU A 52 -11.67 -9.59 12.86
C LEU A 52 -12.32 -10.78 12.11
N GLY A 53 -12.27 -10.80 10.78
CA GLY A 53 -12.94 -11.84 9.97
C GLY A 53 -14.47 -11.84 10.08
N LEU A 54 -15.08 -10.76 10.57
CA LEU A 54 -16.53 -10.66 10.75
C LEU A 54 -17.24 -10.31 9.43
N SER A 55 -18.48 -10.77 9.29
CA SER A 55 -19.33 -10.43 8.14
C SER A 55 -19.60 -8.93 8.05
N VAL A 56 -19.33 -8.35 6.88
CA VAL A 56 -19.55 -6.92 6.59
C VAL A 56 -21.05 -6.61 6.47
N VAL A 57 -21.85 -7.57 6.02
CA VAL A 57 -23.28 -7.36 5.70
C VAL A 57 -24.17 -7.59 6.92
N THR A 58 -23.87 -8.59 7.74
CA THR A 58 -24.73 -9.04 8.84
C THR A 58 -23.90 -9.27 10.11
N PRO A 59 -24.37 -8.89 11.31
CA PRO A 59 -25.64 -8.23 11.63
C PRO A 59 -25.63 -6.70 11.40
N PRO A 60 -26.79 -6.00 11.51
CA PRO A 60 -26.87 -4.54 11.43
C PRO A 60 -26.07 -3.80 12.53
N SER A 61 -25.89 -2.48 12.35
CA SER A 61 -25.25 -1.60 13.33
C SER A 61 -25.99 -1.58 14.66
N ARG A 62 -25.23 -1.64 15.76
CA ARG A 62 -25.76 -1.69 17.14
C ARG A 62 -24.92 -0.86 18.09
N CYS A 63 -25.47 -0.51 19.24
CA CYS A 63 -24.70 0.09 20.31
C CYS A 63 -23.71 -0.94 20.90
N PRO A 64 -22.42 -0.61 21.10
CA PRO A 64 -21.45 -1.55 21.68
C PRO A 64 -21.68 -1.82 23.17
N ALA A 65 -22.45 -0.99 23.88
CA ALA A 65 -22.65 -1.14 25.33
C ALA A 65 -23.92 -1.93 25.69
N CYS A 66 -25.03 -1.68 24.98
CA CYS A 66 -26.32 -2.33 25.27
C CYS A 66 -26.83 -3.21 24.13
N GLU A 67 -26.05 -3.35 23.06
CA GLU A 67 -26.32 -4.17 21.88
C GLU A 67 -27.63 -3.90 21.12
N THR A 68 -28.38 -2.87 21.54
CA THR A 68 -29.59 -2.42 20.87
C THR A 68 -29.27 -1.97 19.45
N GLN A 69 -30.05 -2.47 18.49
CA GLN A 69 -29.92 -2.13 17.09
C GLN A 69 -30.26 -0.66 16.86
N LEU A 70 -29.48 0.00 16.00
CA LEU A 70 -29.74 1.39 15.62
C LEU A 70 -30.90 1.46 14.64
N THR A 71 -31.77 2.45 14.82
CA THR A 71 -32.82 2.77 13.87
C THR A 71 -32.25 3.46 12.62
N TRP A 72 -33.00 3.47 11.52
CA TRP A 72 -32.54 4.08 10.26
C TRP A 72 -32.12 5.55 10.40
N ARG A 73 -32.78 6.33 11.28
CA ARG A 73 -32.44 7.75 11.53
C ARG A 73 -31.13 7.92 12.27
N GLU A 74 -30.83 7.00 13.19
CA GLU A 74 -29.59 6.98 13.96
C GLU A 74 -28.41 6.50 13.09
N ASN A 75 -28.71 5.81 11.98
CA ASN A 75 -27.74 5.31 11.02
C ASN A 75 -27.52 6.25 9.82
N ILE A 76 -28.10 7.46 9.82
CA ILE A 76 -27.80 8.48 8.79
C ILE A 76 -26.39 9.03 9.08
N PRO A 77 -25.43 8.93 8.15
CA PRO A 77 -24.06 9.40 8.36
C PRO A 77 -24.00 10.85 8.82
N ILE A 78 -23.13 11.16 9.77
CA ILE A 78 -22.89 12.46 10.42
C ILE A 78 -24.10 12.92 11.26
N PHE A 79 -25.28 12.99 10.66
CA PHE A 79 -26.51 13.50 11.28
C PHE A 79 -27.02 12.62 12.41
N GLY A 80 -26.94 11.29 12.29
CA GLY A 80 -27.38 10.37 13.34
C GLY A 80 -26.64 10.61 14.66
N TRP A 81 -25.31 10.77 14.59
CA TRP A 81 -24.48 11.09 15.76
C TRP A 81 -24.78 12.49 16.33
N LEU A 82 -24.96 13.49 15.47
CA LEU A 82 -25.28 14.87 15.88
C LEU A 82 -26.64 14.96 16.59
N LEU A 83 -27.66 14.29 16.06
CA LEU A 83 -29.00 14.23 16.66
C LEU A 83 -28.98 13.53 18.03
N LEU A 84 -28.15 12.49 18.16
CA LEU A 84 -27.93 11.77 19.42
C LEU A 84 -26.99 12.50 20.39
N ARG A 85 -26.36 13.61 19.97
CA ARG A 85 -25.34 14.36 20.73
C ARG A 85 -24.21 13.44 21.26
N GLY A 86 -23.81 12.46 20.44
CA GLY A 86 -22.76 11.51 20.75
C GLY A 86 -23.07 10.54 21.89
N ARG A 87 -24.35 10.28 22.21
CA ARG A 87 -24.75 9.30 23.24
C ARG A 87 -25.84 8.38 22.74
N CYS A 88 -25.76 7.09 23.11
CA CYS A 88 -26.82 6.13 22.79
C CYS A 88 -28.17 6.60 23.35
N ARG A 89 -29.25 6.46 22.57
CA ARG A 89 -30.60 6.83 23.00
C ARG A 89 -31.06 6.08 24.25
N PHE A 90 -30.74 4.78 24.34
CA PHE A 90 -31.21 3.86 25.37
C PHE A 90 -30.32 3.88 26.61
N CYS A 91 -29.07 3.42 26.49
CA CYS A 91 -28.16 3.28 27.65
C CYS A 91 -27.31 4.53 27.95
N LYS A 92 -27.42 5.60 27.16
CA LYS A 92 -26.66 6.86 27.32
C LYS A 92 -25.14 6.73 27.28
N SER A 93 -24.61 5.56 26.90
CA SER A 93 -23.18 5.36 26.67
C SER A 93 -22.66 6.32 25.61
N LYS A 94 -21.40 6.76 25.75
CA LYS A 94 -20.76 7.67 24.79
C LYS A 94 -20.43 6.92 23.51
N ILE A 95 -20.76 7.52 22.37
CA ILE A 95 -20.39 7.05 21.03
C ILE A 95 -19.17 7.85 20.57
N SER A 96 -18.10 7.16 20.15
CA SER A 96 -16.84 7.79 19.73
C SER A 96 -17.09 8.84 18.63
N PRO A 97 -16.45 10.03 18.68
CA PRO A 97 -16.50 11.01 17.60
C PRO A 97 -15.72 10.54 16.36
N GLU A 98 -14.95 9.47 16.45
CA GLU A 98 -14.22 8.89 15.31
C GLU A 98 -15.17 8.55 14.14
N TYR A 99 -16.34 7.97 14.43
CA TYR A 99 -17.31 7.57 13.42
C TYR A 99 -17.76 8.73 12.51
N PRO A 100 -18.35 9.83 13.04
CA PRO A 100 -18.76 10.96 12.21
C PRO A 100 -17.57 11.73 11.60
N LEU A 101 -16.38 11.67 12.21
CA LEU A 101 -15.18 12.30 11.63
C LEU A 101 -14.70 11.57 10.39
N VAL A 102 -14.69 10.23 10.38
CA VAL A 102 -14.35 9.42 9.19
C VAL A 102 -15.40 9.63 8.09
N GLU A 103 -16.68 9.69 8.45
CA GLU A 103 -17.78 9.99 7.52
C GLU A 103 -17.62 11.35 6.86
N LEU A 104 -17.37 12.40 7.66
CA LEU A 104 -17.12 13.75 7.16
C LEU A 104 -15.85 13.81 6.31
N PHE A 105 -14.78 13.15 6.73
CA PHE A 105 -13.51 13.18 6.01
C PHE A 105 -13.65 12.61 4.60
N ILE A 106 -14.26 11.44 4.45
CA ILE A 106 -14.47 10.81 3.13
C ILE A 106 -15.43 11.64 2.27
N ALA A 107 -16.49 12.21 2.87
CA ALA A 107 -17.39 13.14 2.17
C ALA A 107 -16.63 14.35 1.60
N LEU A 108 -15.73 14.95 2.38
CA LEU A 108 -14.90 16.06 1.93
C LEU A 108 -13.89 15.66 0.87
N VAL A 109 -13.27 14.48 0.98
CA VAL A 109 -12.36 13.94 -0.04
C VAL A 109 -13.08 13.75 -1.37
N PHE A 110 -14.33 13.27 -1.37
CA PHE A 110 -15.12 13.09 -2.60
C PHE A 110 -15.43 14.42 -3.27
N VAL A 111 -15.84 15.43 -2.49
CA VAL A 111 -16.08 16.79 -3.01
C VAL A 111 -14.77 17.41 -3.50
N ALA A 112 -13.67 17.26 -2.76
CA ALA A 112 -12.37 17.78 -3.16
C ALA A 112 -11.89 17.15 -4.48
N ALA A 113 -12.02 15.82 -4.63
CA ALA A 113 -11.71 15.13 -5.86
C ALA A 113 -12.56 15.66 -7.03
N PHE A 114 -13.86 15.86 -6.82
CA PHE A 114 -14.75 16.45 -7.84
C PHE A 114 -14.35 17.86 -8.22
N VAL A 115 -14.05 18.72 -7.23
CA VAL A 115 -13.62 20.10 -7.48
C VAL A 115 -12.32 20.12 -8.29
N VAL A 116 -11.33 19.32 -7.91
CA VAL A 116 -10.05 19.23 -8.62
C VAL A 116 -10.23 18.73 -10.06
N VAL A 117 -11.07 17.71 -10.26
CA VAL A 117 -11.23 17.05 -11.56
C VAL A 117 -12.16 17.81 -12.51
N TYR A 118 -13.24 18.41 -12.01
CA TYR A 118 -14.32 18.96 -12.86
C TYR A 118 -14.58 20.45 -12.71
N VAL A 119 -14.16 21.08 -11.60
CA VAL A 119 -14.48 22.49 -11.33
C VAL A 119 -13.30 23.41 -11.60
N ILE A 120 -12.08 23.03 -11.18
CA ILE A 120 -10.88 23.85 -11.35
C ILE A 120 -10.50 23.92 -12.85
N PRO A 121 -10.43 25.12 -13.45
CA PRO A 121 -9.94 25.29 -14.82
C PRO A 121 -8.48 24.89 -14.98
N ASP A 122 -8.11 24.31 -16.12
CA ASP A 122 -6.75 23.83 -16.40
C ASP A 122 -5.66 24.92 -16.28
N LYS A 123 -6.03 26.20 -16.50
CA LYS A 123 -5.15 27.37 -16.41
C LYS A 123 -5.34 28.19 -15.13
N ALA A 124 -6.04 27.66 -14.13
CA ALA A 124 -6.30 28.38 -12.89
C ALA A 124 -5.01 28.65 -12.12
N VAL A 125 -4.89 29.89 -11.64
CA VAL A 125 -3.82 30.37 -10.76
C VAL A 125 -4.46 30.91 -9.50
N TRP A 126 -3.94 30.52 -8.34
CA TRP A 126 -4.39 31.01 -7.04
C TRP A 126 -3.17 31.29 -6.16
N LEU A 127 -3.06 32.51 -5.62
CA LEU A 127 -1.87 32.99 -4.89
C LEU A 127 -0.57 32.76 -5.67
N ASP A 128 -0.54 33.11 -6.96
CA ASP A 128 0.59 32.88 -7.89
C ASP A 128 1.01 31.40 -8.06
N LEU A 129 0.28 30.47 -7.48
CA LEU A 129 0.46 29.04 -7.66
C LEU A 129 -0.46 28.53 -8.78
N PRO A 130 0.05 27.81 -9.78
CA PRO A 130 -0.75 27.31 -10.89
C PRO A 130 -1.57 26.08 -10.45
N VAL A 131 -2.64 26.30 -9.68
CA VAL A 131 -3.49 25.24 -9.10
C VAL A 131 -4.16 24.36 -10.15
N GLY A 132 -4.36 24.83 -11.38
CA GLY A 132 -4.83 24.02 -12.50
C GLY A 132 -3.90 22.84 -12.85
N THR A 133 -2.64 22.88 -12.42
CA THR A 133 -1.67 21.78 -12.63
C THR A 133 -1.90 20.57 -11.74
N ILE A 134 -2.69 20.71 -10.67
CA ILE A 134 -3.03 19.63 -9.73
C ILE A 134 -3.95 18.59 -10.40
N LYS A 135 -4.74 19.04 -11.38
CA LYS A 135 -5.66 18.18 -12.12
C LYS A 135 -4.91 17.01 -12.77
N PRO A 136 -5.37 15.76 -12.62
CA PRO A 136 -4.80 14.62 -13.34
C PRO A 136 -4.79 14.86 -14.84
N THR A 137 -3.74 14.40 -15.51
CA THR A 137 -3.55 14.39 -16.98
C THR A 137 -4.80 13.93 -17.73
N TRP A 138 -5.38 12.78 -17.36
CA TRP A 138 -6.58 12.21 -17.98
C TRP A 138 -7.84 13.05 -17.79
N ALA A 139 -7.82 14.03 -16.88
CA ALA A 139 -8.92 14.95 -16.65
C ALA A 139 -8.74 16.29 -17.39
N ARG A 140 -7.58 16.59 -17.99
CA ARG A 140 -7.30 17.84 -18.71
C ARG A 140 -7.89 17.82 -20.12
N GLY A 141 -8.31 18.98 -20.65
CA GLY A 141 -8.83 19.12 -22.02
C GLY A 141 -10.35 19.36 -22.16
N TYR A 142 -10.75 19.97 -23.29
CA TYR A 142 -12.14 20.34 -23.60
C TYR A 142 -13.01 19.10 -23.89
N GLY A 143 -14.10 18.92 -23.14
CA GLY A 143 -15.10 17.86 -23.37
C GLY A 143 -14.92 16.57 -22.55
N ALA A 144 -13.80 16.45 -21.80
CA ALA A 144 -13.51 15.28 -20.98
C ALA A 144 -14.51 15.09 -19.81
N GLY A 145 -15.12 16.17 -19.32
CA GLY A 145 -15.96 16.17 -18.11
C GLY A 145 -17.08 15.11 -18.10
N ALA A 146 -17.83 14.99 -19.19
CA ALA A 146 -18.96 14.06 -19.27
C ALA A 146 -18.54 12.62 -19.58
N LEU A 147 -17.32 12.38 -20.08
CA LEU A 147 -16.85 11.06 -20.49
C LEU A 147 -15.84 10.46 -19.52
N THR A 148 -15.16 11.25 -18.70
CA THR A 148 -14.17 10.74 -17.72
C THR A 148 -14.80 10.24 -16.41
N TRP A 149 -16.13 10.28 -16.28
CA TRP A 149 -16.81 9.84 -15.05
C TRP A 149 -16.44 8.42 -14.60
N PRO A 150 -16.19 7.42 -15.48
CA PRO A 150 -15.78 6.10 -15.01
C PRO A 150 -14.38 6.10 -14.40
N LEU A 151 -13.47 6.94 -14.90
CA LEU A 151 -12.14 7.13 -14.32
C LEU A 151 -12.25 7.80 -12.95
N PHE A 152 -13.17 8.77 -12.83
CA PHE A 152 -13.45 9.43 -11.58
C PHE A 152 -14.03 8.46 -10.54
N THR A 153 -14.93 7.55 -10.90
CA THR A 153 -15.43 6.55 -9.95
C THR A 153 -14.34 5.57 -9.51
N ILE A 154 -13.40 5.21 -10.41
CA ILE A 154 -12.22 4.42 -10.04
C ILE A 154 -11.37 5.17 -9.02
N LEU A 155 -11.12 6.46 -9.24
CA LEU A 155 -10.40 7.31 -8.28
C LEU A 155 -11.11 7.36 -6.93
N LEU A 156 -12.43 7.57 -6.89
CA LEU A 156 -13.20 7.60 -5.63
C LEU A 156 -13.14 6.25 -4.88
N CYS A 157 -13.24 5.13 -5.61
CA CYS A 157 -13.08 3.79 -5.04
C CYS A 157 -11.68 3.60 -4.45
N LEU A 158 -10.64 3.97 -5.21
CA LEU A 158 -9.25 3.89 -4.79
C LEU A 158 -9.01 4.71 -3.52
N LEU A 159 -9.40 5.99 -3.51
CA LEU A 159 -9.23 6.89 -2.36
C LEU A 159 -9.94 6.35 -1.11
N SER A 160 -11.16 5.83 -1.27
CA SER A 160 -11.91 5.23 -0.16
C SER A 160 -11.18 4.01 0.42
N CYS A 161 -10.69 3.12 -0.44
CA CYS A 161 -9.97 1.92 -0.01
C CYS A 161 -8.62 2.28 0.62
N LEU A 162 -7.90 3.27 0.08
CA LEU A 162 -6.65 3.76 0.66
C LEU A 162 -6.86 4.33 2.06
N ILE A 163 -7.92 5.11 2.27
CA ILE A 163 -8.27 5.64 3.60
C ILE A 163 -8.62 4.50 4.56
N ALA A 164 -9.47 3.55 4.12
CA ALA A 164 -9.85 2.39 4.93
C ALA A 164 -8.61 1.57 5.33
N MET A 165 -7.75 1.22 4.37
CA MET A 165 -6.51 0.48 4.61
C MET A 165 -5.56 1.25 5.51
N THR A 166 -5.45 2.57 5.36
CA THR A 166 -4.62 3.43 6.23
C THR A 166 -5.08 3.36 7.68
N ILE A 167 -6.39 3.43 7.93
CA ILE A 167 -6.95 3.38 9.28
C ILE A 167 -6.74 1.99 9.89
N VAL A 168 -6.97 0.93 9.12
CA VAL A 168 -6.75 -0.44 9.59
C VAL A 168 -5.27 -0.68 9.89
N ASP A 169 -4.38 -0.40 8.94
CA ASP A 169 -2.94 -0.63 9.10
C ASP A 169 -2.37 0.18 10.27
N ALA A 170 -2.82 1.43 10.45
CA ALA A 170 -2.44 2.26 11.59
C ALA A 170 -2.87 1.68 12.95
N LYS A 171 -3.90 0.82 12.98
CA LYS A 171 -4.44 0.22 14.22
C LYS A 171 -3.97 -1.22 14.44
N THR A 172 -3.80 -2.00 13.37
CA THR A 172 -3.63 -3.45 13.44
C THR A 172 -2.36 -3.94 12.75
N PHE A 173 -1.53 -3.07 12.15
CA PHE A 173 -0.34 -3.43 11.38
C PHE A 173 -0.58 -4.49 10.30
N THR A 174 -1.82 -4.58 9.82
CA THR A 174 -2.27 -5.59 8.86
C THR A 174 -3.20 -4.94 7.87
N ILE A 175 -3.13 -5.38 6.60
CA ILE A 175 -4.03 -4.91 5.54
C ILE A 175 -4.84 -6.11 5.05
N PRO A 176 -6.16 -6.14 5.33
CA PRO A 176 -7.00 -7.23 4.86
C PRO A 176 -7.08 -7.27 3.34
N MET A 177 -6.89 -8.47 2.77
CA MET A 177 -6.88 -8.71 1.34
C MET A 177 -8.13 -8.22 0.59
N GLY A 178 -9.30 -8.30 1.22
CA GLY A 178 -10.54 -7.81 0.62
C GLY A 178 -10.49 -6.32 0.30
N MET A 179 -9.83 -5.50 1.13
CA MET A 179 -9.73 -4.05 0.92
C MET A 179 -8.80 -3.70 -0.24
N SER A 180 -7.67 -4.39 -0.39
CA SER A 180 -6.71 -4.12 -1.46
C SER A 180 -7.16 -4.68 -2.82
N LEU A 181 -7.91 -5.78 -2.83
CA LEU A 181 -8.47 -6.36 -4.06
C LEU A 181 -9.69 -5.61 -4.59
N THR A 182 -10.45 -4.91 -3.74
CA THR A 182 -11.62 -4.13 -4.15
C THR A 182 -11.30 -3.09 -5.24
N PRO A 183 -10.33 -2.18 -5.06
CA PRO A 183 -9.96 -1.22 -6.11
C PRO A 183 -9.33 -1.92 -7.31
N ALA A 184 -8.61 -3.04 -7.12
CA ALA A 184 -8.05 -3.82 -8.22
C ALA A 184 -9.14 -4.37 -9.14
N TYR A 185 -10.15 -5.05 -8.59
CA TYR A 185 -11.27 -5.58 -9.37
C TYR A 185 -12.08 -4.44 -10.00
N TYR A 186 -12.42 -3.42 -9.22
CA TYR A 186 -13.21 -2.31 -9.74
C TYR A 186 -12.49 -1.57 -10.87
N GLY A 187 -11.19 -1.26 -10.71
CA GLY A 187 -10.37 -0.64 -11.75
C GLY A 187 -10.28 -1.51 -13.01
N LEU A 188 -10.02 -2.81 -12.86
CA LEU A 188 -9.92 -3.75 -13.98
C LEU A 188 -11.22 -3.77 -14.79
N PHE A 189 -12.37 -3.96 -14.12
CA PHE A 189 -13.65 -4.05 -14.80
C PHE A 189 -14.11 -2.69 -15.33
N ALA A 190 -13.97 -1.61 -14.57
CA ALA A 190 -14.44 -0.30 -14.98
C ALA A 190 -13.62 0.26 -16.15
N HIS A 191 -12.28 0.15 -16.13
CA HIS A 191 -11.46 0.56 -17.27
C HIS A 191 -11.78 -0.26 -18.53
N THR A 192 -11.85 -1.59 -18.41
CA THR A 192 -12.06 -2.48 -19.58
C THR A 192 -13.47 -2.41 -20.13
N ALA A 193 -14.50 -2.34 -19.28
CA ALA A 193 -15.89 -2.15 -19.71
C ALA A 193 -16.07 -0.79 -20.39
N PHE A 194 -15.40 0.25 -19.89
CA PHE A 194 -15.48 1.57 -20.51
C PHE A 194 -14.74 1.62 -21.86
N ALA A 195 -13.59 0.96 -21.98
CA ALA A 195 -12.92 0.75 -23.26
C ALA A 195 -13.82 -0.01 -24.25
N ALA A 196 -14.51 -1.06 -23.78
CA ALA A 196 -15.44 -1.86 -24.60
C ALA A 196 -16.64 -1.03 -25.09
N TYR A 197 -17.16 -0.15 -24.23
CA TYR A 197 -18.22 0.78 -24.64
C TYR A 197 -17.79 1.66 -25.82
N PHE A 198 -16.57 2.23 -25.78
CA PHE A 198 -16.09 3.02 -26.92
C PHE A 198 -15.84 2.20 -28.17
N GLU A 199 -15.28 1.01 -28.00
CA GLU A 199 -14.94 0.12 -29.11
C GLU A 199 -16.19 -0.38 -29.84
N PHE A 200 -17.20 -0.86 -29.10
CA PHE A 200 -18.36 -1.55 -29.67
C PHE A 200 -19.59 -0.66 -29.84
N VAL A 201 -19.75 0.39 -29.02
CA VAL A 201 -20.96 1.23 -29.00
C VAL A 201 -20.72 2.59 -29.64
N ALA A 202 -19.61 3.27 -29.32
CA ALA A 202 -19.38 4.65 -29.76
C ALA A 202 -18.96 4.82 -31.25
N ARG A 203 -18.61 3.72 -31.95
CA ARG A 203 -18.37 3.61 -33.42
C ARG A 203 -17.16 4.38 -34.02
N PRO A 204 -16.68 3.96 -35.23
CA PRO A 204 -15.31 4.15 -35.70
C PRO A 204 -15.09 5.55 -36.27
N GLY A 205 -14.34 6.37 -35.55
CA GLY A 205 -14.12 7.80 -35.80
C GLY A 205 -13.75 8.54 -34.52
N ALA A 206 -14.13 7.97 -33.37
CA ALA A 206 -13.74 8.37 -32.02
C ALA A 206 -12.24 8.13 -31.68
N LYS A 207 -11.34 8.11 -32.67
CA LYS A 207 -9.88 8.06 -32.44
C LYS A 207 -9.36 9.28 -31.65
N ALA A 208 -10.16 10.33 -31.51
CA ALA A 208 -9.88 11.47 -30.65
C ALA A 208 -10.16 11.21 -29.15
N LEU A 209 -10.83 10.11 -28.79
CA LEU A 209 -11.21 9.76 -27.41
C LEU A 209 -10.41 8.57 -26.84
N THR A 210 -9.81 7.73 -27.69
CA THR A 210 -8.60 6.98 -27.32
C THR A 210 -7.51 8.03 -27.16
N ASN A 211 -6.68 8.11 -26.14
CA ASN A 211 -5.83 9.28 -25.80
C ASN A 211 -6.55 10.30 -24.90
N VAL A 212 -7.12 9.78 -23.82
CA VAL A 212 -7.60 10.58 -22.69
C VAL A 212 -6.42 11.20 -21.91
N ALA A 213 -5.24 10.55 -21.91
CA ALA A 213 -4.00 11.08 -21.33
C ALA A 213 -2.94 11.36 -22.40
N GLU A 214 -2.08 12.35 -22.13
CA GLU A 214 -1.03 12.79 -23.06
C GLU A 214 0.01 11.67 -23.26
N GLY A 215 0.24 11.26 -24.51
CA GLY A 215 1.24 10.24 -24.86
C GLY A 215 0.79 8.79 -24.71
N TRP A 216 -0.47 8.52 -24.33
CA TRP A 216 -0.99 7.16 -24.09
C TRP A 216 -2.31 6.92 -24.82
N VAL A 217 -2.61 5.66 -25.13
CA VAL A 217 -3.87 5.26 -25.79
C VAL A 217 -5.07 5.41 -24.84
N TRP A 218 -4.85 5.43 -23.53
CA TRP A 218 -5.90 5.50 -22.51
C TRP A 218 -5.48 6.32 -21.29
N ALA A 219 -6.35 6.38 -20.28
CA ALA A 219 -6.11 7.12 -19.03
C ALA A 219 -5.03 6.51 -18.12
N ILE A 220 -4.59 5.30 -18.42
CA ILE A 220 -3.45 4.64 -17.79
C ILE A 220 -2.41 4.33 -18.88
N PRO A 221 -1.11 4.18 -18.54
CA PRO A 221 -0.10 3.68 -19.45
C PRO A 221 -0.50 2.32 -20.03
N THR A 222 -0.88 2.32 -21.30
CA THR A 222 -1.09 1.11 -22.07
C THR A 222 0.23 0.65 -22.67
N PRO A 223 0.40 -0.65 -22.95
CA PRO A 223 1.60 -1.15 -23.62
C PRO A 223 1.87 -0.44 -24.95
N THR A 224 3.10 0.04 -25.14
CA THR A 224 3.53 0.78 -26.35
C THR A 224 4.23 -0.10 -27.39
N SER A 225 4.41 -1.39 -27.10
CA SER A 225 4.99 -2.36 -28.04
C SER A 225 4.36 -3.74 -27.85
N TRP A 226 4.50 -4.57 -28.87
CA TRP A 226 4.01 -5.95 -28.87
C TRP A 226 4.60 -6.77 -27.72
N TRP A 227 5.88 -6.56 -27.40
CA TRP A 227 6.51 -7.19 -26.24
C TRP A 227 5.74 -6.91 -24.94
N TRP A 228 5.49 -5.64 -24.61
CA TRP A 228 4.81 -5.29 -23.36
C TRP A 228 3.33 -5.71 -23.35
N LEU A 229 2.67 -5.69 -24.51
CA LEU A 229 1.32 -6.20 -24.67
C LEU A 229 1.27 -7.70 -24.35
N GLY A 230 2.11 -8.49 -25.01
CA GLY A 230 2.21 -9.93 -24.76
C GLY A 230 2.66 -10.26 -23.33
N ALA A 231 3.61 -9.50 -22.79
CA ALA A 231 4.15 -9.76 -21.46
C ALA A 231 3.13 -9.51 -20.34
N SER A 232 2.33 -8.46 -20.46
CA SER A 232 1.24 -8.20 -19.53
C SER A 232 0.19 -9.32 -19.55
N LEU A 233 -0.31 -9.71 -20.74
CA LEU A 233 -1.33 -10.75 -20.88
C LEU A 233 -0.79 -12.13 -20.45
N GLY A 234 0.41 -12.48 -20.87
CA GLY A 234 1.10 -13.71 -20.45
C GLY A 234 1.35 -13.75 -18.94
N GLY A 235 1.79 -12.64 -18.34
CA GLY A 235 1.95 -12.52 -16.90
C GLY A 235 0.63 -12.66 -16.15
N GLY A 236 -0.46 -12.08 -16.67
CA GLY A 236 -1.81 -12.25 -16.14
C GLY A 236 -2.28 -13.71 -16.16
N VAL A 237 -2.05 -14.42 -17.26
CA VAL A 237 -2.30 -15.88 -17.33
C VAL A 237 -1.41 -16.62 -16.31
N GLY A 238 -0.17 -16.20 -16.15
CA GLY A 238 0.74 -16.76 -15.14
C GLY A 238 0.25 -16.58 -13.70
N VAL A 239 -0.44 -15.48 -13.37
CA VAL A 239 -1.10 -15.32 -12.08
C VAL A 239 -2.18 -16.39 -11.90
N LEU A 240 -3.03 -16.60 -12.91
CA LEU A 240 -4.08 -17.62 -12.87
C LEU A 240 -3.51 -19.03 -12.72
N VAL A 241 -2.43 -19.34 -13.44
CA VAL A 241 -1.72 -20.62 -13.33
C VAL A 241 -1.13 -20.80 -11.93
N SER A 242 -0.52 -19.76 -11.36
CA SER A 242 0.06 -19.82 -10.02
C SER A 242 -1.01 -20.02 -8.94
N LEU A 243 -2.15 -19.34 -9.06
CA LEU A 243 -3.31 -19.55 -8.19
C LEU A 243 -3.90 -20.96 -8.35
N LEU A 244 -3.93 -21.49 -9.56
CA LEU A 244 -4.36 -22.87 -9.82
C LEU A 244 -3.40 -23.88 -9.19
N MET A 245 -2.09 -23.67 -9.30
CA MET A 245 -1.08 -24.51 -8.66
C MET A 245 -1.20 -24.52 -7.13
N LEU A 246 -1.48 -23.37 -6.51
CA LEU A 246 -1.81 -23.29 -5.08
C LEU A 246 -3.07 -24.09 -4.75
N ARG A 247 -4.12 -23.97 -5.57
CA ARG A 247 -5.39 -24.68 -5.34
C ARG A 247 -5.25 -26.19 -5.50
N LEU A 248 -4.38 -26.64 -6.39
CA LEU A 248 -4.08 -28.06 -6.61
C LEU A 248 -3.07 -28.62 -5.59
N GLY A 249 -2.54 -27.80 -4.68
CA GLY A 249 -1.52 -28.21 -3.70
C GLY A 249 -0.14 -28.47 -4.30
N LEU A 250 0.10 -28.04 -5.54
CA LEU A 250 1.42 -28.13 -6.19
C LEU A 250 2.42 -27.11 -5.60
N LEU A 251 1.90 -26.01 -5.06
CA LEU A 251 2.64 -25.01 -4.33
C LEU A 251 2.07 -24.90 -2.91
N SER A 252 2.94 -24.81 -1.91
CA SER A 252 2.56 -24.53 -0.52
C SER A 252 2.34 -23.04 -0.32
N ARG A 253 1.44 -22.67 0.61
CA ARG A 253 1.27 -21.26 0.98
C ARG A 253 2.48 -20.78 1.79
N SER A 254 2.85 -19.52 1.55
CA SER A 254 3.80 -18.81 2.41
C SER A 254 3.16 -18.62 3.78
N PHE A 255 3.92 -18.82 4.86
CA PHE A 255 3.54 -18.67 6.27
C PHE A 255 2.40 -19.59 6.75
N GLU A 256 2.18 -20.73 6.09
CA GLU A 256 1.15 -21.71 6.48
C GLU A 256 1.36 -22.28 7.90
N ASP A 257 2.61 -22.36 8.37
CA ASP A 257 3.04 -22.87 9.67
C ASP A 257 3.28 -21.78 10.73
N PHE A 258 2.93 -20.52 10.44
CA PHE A 258 3.18 -19.41 11.35
C PHE A 258 2.32 -19.47 12.62
N GLU A 259 1.00 -19.69 12.49
CA GLU A 259 0.08 -19.74 13.65
C GLU A 259 0.49 -20.85 14.63
N THR A 260 0.82 -22.03 14.11
CA THR A 260 1.29 -23.15 14.94
C THR A 260 2.61 -22.84 15.64
N TRP A 261 3.53 -22.13 14.97
CA TRP A 261 4.78 -21.70 15.58
C TRP A 261 4.55 -20.66 16.69
N ASP A 262 3.65 -19.69 16.48
CA ASP A 262 3.35 -18.65 17.48
C ASP A 262 2.65 -19.25 18.71
N ASP A 263 1.69 -20.16 18.50
CA ASP A 263 1.03 -20.89 19.59
C ASP A 263 2.02 -21.70 20.43
N GLU A 264 2.93 -22.45 19.78
CA GLU A 264 3.98 -23.20 20.47
C GLU A 264 4.92 -22.29 21.27
N ARG A 265 5.27 -21.13 20.71
CA ARG A 265 6.13 -20.13 21.37
C ARG A 265 5.45 -19.54 22.59
N ARG A 266 4.17 -19.17 22.49
CA ARG A 266 3.34 -18.68 23.60
C ARG A 266 3.21 -19.73 24.70
N LEU A 267 2.91 -20.98 24.34
CA LEU A 267 2.82 -22.09 25.30
C LEU A 267 4.14 -22.30 26.05
N LYS A 268 5.29 -22.24 25.35
CA LYS A 268 6.61 -22.35 25.99
C LYS A 268 6.90 -21.20 26.94
N ALA A 269 6.51 -19.97 26.57
CA ALA A 269 6.65 -18.80 27.45
C ALA A 269 5.79 -18.92 28.71
N GLU A 270 4.51 -19.30 28.56
CA GLU A 270 3.61 -19.55 29.70
C GLU A 270 4.10 -20.68 30.61
N GLN A 271 4.69 -21.74 30.03
CA GLN A 271 5.29 -22.83 30.80
C GLN A 271 6.50 -22.36 31.58
N ALA A 272 7.40 -21.58 30.97
CA ALA A 272 8.57 -21.02 31.64
C ALA A 272 8.18 -20.12 32.83
N GLU A 273 7.18 -19.25 32.66
CA GLU A 273 6.65 -18.42 33.76
C GLU A 273 6.03 -19.25 34.90
N ARG A 274 5.36 -20.37 34.57
CA ARG A 274 4.83 -21.30 35.60
C ARG A 274 5.95 -22.03 36.33
N THR A 275 7.01 -22.42 35.63
CA THR A 275 8.17 -23.09 36.23
C THR A 275 8.89 -22.15 37.20
N GLU A 276 9.16 -20.90 36.80
CA GLU A 276 9.76 -19.89 37.69
C GLU A 276 8.91 -19.62 38.94
N LYS A 277 7.58 -19.48 38.78
CA LYS A 277 6.67 -19.32 39.94
C LYS A 277 6.62 -20.53 40.86
N SER A 278 6.80 -21.74 40.31
CA SER A 278 6.80 -22.98 41.10
C SER A 278 8.10 -23.19 41.89
N GLU A 279 9.24 -22.77 41.33
CA GLU A 279 10.54 -22.81 42.02
C GLU A 279 10.58 -21.81 43.18
N GLU A 280 9.93 -20.65 43.03
CA GLU A 280 9.82 -19.63 44.08
C GLU A 280 8.90 -20.04 45.25
N THR A 281 8.07 -21.08 45.09
CA THR A 281 7.09 -21.54 46.11
C THR A 281 7.46 -22.82 46.88
N THR A 282 8.67 -23.36 46.72
CA THR A 282 9.06 -24.60 47.44
C THR A 282 9.61 -24.30 48.86
N PRO A 283 8.97 -24.74 49.96
CA PRO A 283 9.53 -24.59 51.31
C PRO A 283 10.42 -25.80 51.66
N GLY A 284 11.70 -25.53 51.91
CA GLY A 284 12.52 -26.35 52.80
C GLY A 284 13.70 -27.10 52.16
N SER A 285 14.91 -26.67 52.52
CA SER A 285 16.09 -27.53 52.65
C SER A 285 16.85 -27.09 53.90
N SER A 286 16.94 -28.01 54.84
CA SER A 286 17.44 -27.91 56.22
C SER A 286 18.87 -27.38 56.35
N LYS A 287 19.10 -26.45 57.30
CA LYS A 287 20.41 -26.22 57.92
C LYS A 287 20.37 -26.65 59.39
N PRO A 288 21.40 -27.34 59.91
CA PRO A 288 21.45 -27.71 61.32
C PRO A 288 21.77 -26.49 62.19
N LEU A 289 21.11 -26.42 63.35
CA LEU A 289 21.23 -25.39 64.36
C LEU A 289 22.66 -25.25 64.91
N PRO A 290 23.08 -24.02 65.24
CA PRO A 290 23.86 -23.80 66.44
C PRO A 290 23.10 -22.93 67.45
N ASP A 291 23.00 -23.53 68.64
CA ASP A 291 23.06 -22.99 69.99
C ASP A 291 22.37 -21.67 70.37
N GLN A 292 21.58 -21.76 71.43
CA GLN A 292 20.89 -20.66 72.08
C GLN A 292 21.81 -20.04 73.14
N SER A 293 22.15 -18.76 72.98
CA SER A 293 22.42 -17.93 74.15
C SER A 293 22.09 -16.46 73.91
N ASN A 294 21.10 -16.00 74.70
CA ASN A 294 20.95 -14.67 75.28
C ASN A 294 20.76 -13.44 74.38
N GLY A 295 19.68 -12.72 74.69
CA GLY A 295 19.77 -11.27 74.88
C GLY A 295 18.84 -10.44 74.00
N ALA A 296 17.66 -10.16 74.56
CA ALA A 296 16.95 -8.88 74.53
C ALA A 296 16.91 -8.00 73.27
N LEU A 297 15.68 -7.51 73.06
CA LEU A 297 15.30 -6.16 72.64
C LEU A 297 14.70 -6.01 71.23
N SER A 298 13.43 -5.61 71.28
CA SER A 298 12.58 -5.02 70.23
C SER A 298 13.29 -4.04 69.29
N VAL A 299 12.82 -3.96 68.03
CA VAL A 299 12.20 -2.76 67.41
C VAL A 299 12.16 -2.88 65.88
N ALA A 300 11.04 -2.38 65.33
CA ALA A 300 10.81 -1.87 63.97
C ALA A 300 10.88 -2.82 62.77
N VAL A 301 9.70 -2.95 62.15
CA VAL A 301 9.55 -3.16 60.71
C VAL A 301 10.22 -2.00 59.99
N ASP A 302 11.41 -2.23 59.42
CA ASP A 302 12.00 -1.33 58.43
C ASP A 302 11.77 -1.89 57.03
N ASN A 303 11.19 -1.02 56.20
CA ASN A 303 10.72 -1.30 54.86
C ASN A 303 11.74 -0.69 53.89
N SER A 304 12.93 -1.27 53.85
CA SER A 304 14.02 -0.82 52.97
C SER A 304 14.24 -1.83 51.84
N ARG A 305 13.75 -1.46 50.65
CA ARG A 305 14.08 -2.06 49.35
C ARG A 305 15.59 -2.33 49.27
N ALA A 306 15.97 -3.59 49.10
CA ALA A 306 17.30 -3.96 48.65
C ALA A 306 17.53 -3.34 47.25
N GLN A 307 18.53 -2.48 47.13
CA GLN A 307 19.02 -2.02 45.83
C GLN A 307 19.65 -3.20 45.08
N PRO A 308 19.36 -3.41 43.79
CA PRO A 308 20.14 -4.34 42.98
C PRO A 308 21.57 -3.80 42.84
N GLY A 309 22.56 -4.67 43.04
CA GLY A 309 23.98 -4.34 42.89
C GLY A 309 24.32 -3.84 41.48
N PRO A 310 25.51 -3.23 41.28
CA PRO A 310 25.87 -2.61 40.03
C PRO A 310 25.93 -3.65 38.90
N VAL A 311 25.13 -3.42 37.87
CA VAL A 311 25.18 -4.13 36.59
C VAL A 311 26.56 -3.84 35.97
N PRO A 312 27.31 -4.85 35.48
CA PRO A 312 28.57 -4.58 34.80
C PRO A 312 28.29 -3.74 33.55
N GLU A 313 29.00 -2.62 33.46
CA GLU A 313 28.91 -1.67 32.35
C GLU A 313 29.27 -2.39 31.03
N PRO A 314 28.43 -2.31 29.98
CA PRO A 314 28.72 -2.97 28.72
C PRO A 314 29.93 -2.29 28.08
N GLN A 315 31.05 -3.01 28.00
CA GLN A 315 32.22 -2.54 27.28
C GLN A 315 31.85 -2.30 25.81
N ALA A 316 31.78 -1.03 25.42
CA ALA A 316 31.52 -0.60 24.06
C ALA A 316 32.70 -0.99 23.15
N SER A 317 32.62 -2.17 22.54
CA SER A 317 33.44 -2.46 21.35
C SER A 317 32.80 -1.75 20.15
N ASN A 318 33.55 -0.87 19.49
CA ASN A 318 33.10 -0.14 18.31
C ASN A 318 32.52 -1.12 17.26
N PRO A 319 31.31 -0.89 16.74
CA PRO A 319 30.74 -1.78 15.73
C PRO A 319 31.51 -1.59 14.41
N PRO A 320 31.86 -2.67 13.68
CA PRO A 320 32.70 -2.61 12.47
C PRO A 320 31.95 -2.09 11.23
N ILE A 321 30.96 -1.21 11.42
CA ILE A 321 30.03 -0.72 10.39
C ILE A 321 30.78 -0.15 9.18
N LEU A 322 31.86 0.61 9.43
CA LEU A 322 32.63 1.23 8.35
C LEU A 322 33.37 0.19 7.49
N ARG A 323 33.94 -0.85 8.13
CA ARG A 323 34.63 -1.93 7.42
C ARG A 323 33.66 -2.74 6.58
N ASP A 324 32.53 -3.10 7.15
CA ASP A 324 31.54 -3.96 6.50
C ASP A 324 30.84 -3.22 5.35
N LEU A 325 30.59 -1.92 5.52
CA LEU A 325 30.10 -1.04 4.46
C LEU A 325 31.09 -0.90 3.31
N VAL A 326 32.40 -0.76 3.61
CA VAL A 326 33.45 -0.71 2.57
C VAL A 326 33.51 -2.01 1.77
N VAL A 327 33.44 -3.17 2.43
CA VAL A 327 33.47 -4.48 1.75
C VAL A 327 32.29 -4.65 0.80
N VAL A 328 31.08 -4.28 1.23
CA VAL A 328 29.88 -4.36 0.39
C VAL A 328 29.95 -3.38 -0.79
N LEU A 329 30.40 -2.15 -0.55
CA LEU A 329 30.46 -1.12 -1.59
C LEU A 329 31.50 -1.48 -2.67
N VAL A 330 32.67 -1.99 -2.27
CA VAL A 330 33.71 -2.43 -3.21
C VAL A 330 33.23 -3.62 -4.05
N ALA A 331 32.57 -4.60 -3.44
CA ALA A 331 32.02 -5.75 -4.17
C ALA A 331 30.92 -5.32 -5.17
N ALA A 332 30.03 -4.41 -4.76
CA ALA A 332 28.95 -3.87 -5.58
C ALA A 332 29.47 -3.09 -6.80
N VAL A 333 30.42 -2.17 -6.60
CA VAL A 333 31.00 -1.36 -7.69
C VAL A 333 31.80 -2.23 -8.67
N SER A 334 32.56 -3.19 -8.15
CA SER A 334 33.37 -4.10 -8.98
C SER A 334 32.48 -4.97 -9.87
N ALA A 335 31.44 -5.57 -9.30
CA ALA A 335 30.53 -6.43 -10.04
C ALA A 335 29.62 -5.63 -11.00
N ALA A 336 29.21 -4.41 -10.65
CA ALA A 336 28.50 -3.50 -11.57
C ALA A 336 29.34 -3.19 -12.82
N THR A 337 30.64 -2.92 -12.62
CA THR A 337 31.58 -2.65 -13.71
C THR A 337 31.73 -3.87 -14.63
N VAL A 338 31.87 -5.08 -14.06
CA VAL A 338 31.92 -6.33 -14.82
C VAL A 338 30.61 -6.57 -15.57
N GLY A 339 29.46 -6.34 -14.93
CA GLY A 339 28.15 -6.50 -15.54
C GLY A 339 27.93 -5.58 -16.76
N VAL A 340 28.38 -4.33 -16.68
CA VAL A 340 28.37 -3.41 -17.84
C VAL A 340 29.18 -3.99 -19.00
N LEU A 341 30.39 -4.49 -18.72
CA LEU A 341 31.27 -5.05 -19.76
C LEU A 341 30.67 -6.31 -20.40
N VAL A 342 30.04 -7.18 -19.61
CA VAL A 342 29.36 -8.39 -20.11
C VAL A 342 28.15 -8.02 -20.97
N ALA A 343 27.31 -7.07 -20.53
CA ALA A 343 26.17 -6.61 -21.33
C ALA A 343 26.61 -6.01 -22.67
N GLN A 344 27.73 -5.27 -22.69
CA GLN A 344 28.31 -4.78 -23.94
C GLN A 344 28.73 -5.91 -24.88
N SER A 345 29.35 -6.98 -24.35
CA SER A 345 29.77 -8.11 -25.18
C SER A 345 28.60 -8.91 -25.77
N LEU A 346 27.42 -8.85 -25.15
CA LEU A 346 26.19 -9.52 -25.58
C LEU A 346 25.25 -8.62 -26.40
N ASN A 347 25.72 -7.44 -26.81
CA ASN A 347 24.94 -6.42 -27.52
C ASN A 347 23.64 -6.02 -26.76
N GLN A 348 23.69 -6.03 -25.43
CA GLN A 348 22.60 -5.64 -24.54
C GLN A 348 22.84 -4.21 -23.99
N PRO A 349 21.79 -3.53 -23.50
CA PRO A 349 21.94 -2.20 -22.91
C PRO A 349 22.89 -2.20 -21.69
N ARG A 350 23.85 -1.27 -21.67
CA ARG A 350 24.87 -1.16 -20.60
C ARG A 350 24.28 -1.03 -19.20
N TRP A 351 23.16 -0.30 -19.08
CA TRP A 351 22.48 -0.08 -17.82
C TRP A 351 21.94 -1.40 -17.24
N LEU A 352 21.45 -2.32 -18.08
CA LEU A 352 20.94 -3.63 -17.65
C LEU A 352 22.06 -4.47 -17.04
N GLY A 353 23.22 -4.50 -17.68
CA GLY A 353 24.42 -5.16 -17.15
C GLY A 353 24.92 -4.55 -15.84
N GLY A 354 24.97 -3.22 -15.76
CA GLY A 354 25.38 -2.52 -14.54
C GLY A 354 24.45 -2.78 -13.35
N VAL A 355 23.14 -2.84 -13.59
CA VAL A 355 22.14 -3.18 -12.57
C VAL A 355 22.32 -4.62 -12.10
N ILE A 356 22.38 -5.60 -13.01
CA ILE A 356 22.59 -7.02 -12.66
C ILE A 356 23.89 -7.20 -11.89
N GLY A 357 24.97 -6.56 -12.35
CA GLY A 357 26.28 -6.60 -11.72
C GLY A 357 26.28 -5.99 -10.32
N LEU A 358 25.64 -4.83 -10.11
CA LEU A 358 25.51 -4.19 -8.80
C LEU A 358 24.84 -5.13 -7.80
N PHE A 359 23.72 -5.75 -8.20
CA PHE A 359 22.99 -6.69 -7.36
C PHE A 359 23.77 -7.97 -7.06
N ALA A 360 24.50 -8.51 -8.04
CA ALA A 360 25.39 -9.65 -7.83
C ALA A 360 26.54 -9.32 -6.86
N GLY A 361 27.11 -8.11 -6.95
CA GLY A 361 28.17 -7.66 -6.04
C GLY A 361 27.70 -7.44 -4.60
N LEU A 362 26.49 -6.93 -4.41
CA LEU A 362 25.85 -6.83 -3.09
C LEU A 362 25.66 -8.23 -2.47
N PHE A 363 25.29 -9.23 -3.27
CA PHE A 363 25.12 -10.63 -2.83
C PHE A 363 26.44 -11.27 -2.42
N VAL A 364 27.51 -11.09 -3.22
CA VAL A 364 28.85 -11.60 -2.91
C VAL A 364 29.42 -10.92 -1.66
N GLY A 365 29.30 -9.59 -1.55
CA GLY A 365 29.73 -8.84 -0.37
C GLY A 365 29.04 -9.30 0.92
N ALA A 366 27.72 -9.52 0.87
CA ALA A 366 26.95 -10.07 1.99
C ALA A 366 27.31 -11.53 2.32
N GLY A 367 27.64 -12.34 1.31
CA GLY A 367 28.13 -13.71 1.49
C GLY A 367 29.48 -13.78 2.20
N VAL A 368 30.41 -12.89 1.84
CA VAL A 368 31.71 -12.75 2.50
C VAL A 368 31.55 -12.32 3.97
N LEU A 369 30.64 -11.38 4.26
CA LEU A 369 30.34 -10.97 5.64
C LEU A 369 29.68 -12.09 6.45
N ARG A 370 28.78 -12.90 5.85
CA ARG A 370 28.21 -14.10 6.51
C ARG A 370 29.25 -15.14 6.91
N GLY A 371 30.32 -15.29 6.11
CA GLY A 371 31.44 -16.17 6.47
C GLY A 371 32.21 -15.70 7.71
N LEU A 372 32.15 -14.41 8.04
CA LEU A 372 32.82 -13.80 9.19
C LEU A 372 31.91 -13.76 10.44
N ASP A 373 30.59 -13.64 10.28
CA ASP A 373 29.62 -13.46 11.39
C ASP A 373 29.04 -14.75 11.99
N PHE A 374 29.26 -15.93 11.39
CA PHE A 374 28.75 -17.22 11.91
C PHE A 374 29.24 -17.59 13.33
N LYS A 375 30.18 -16.83 13.90
CA LYS A 375 30.74 -17.07 15.25
C LYS A 375 30.05 -16.32 16.41
N ARG A 376 29.06 -15.45 16.17
CA ARG A 376 28.66 -14.44 17.19
C ARG A 376 27.26 -14.55 17.81
N THR A 377 26.33 -15.35 17.30
CA THR A 377 24.89 -15.11 17.54
C THR A 377 24.19 -16.09 18.49
N THR A 378 24.81 -16.52 19.59
CA THR A 378 24.18 -17.50 20.52
C THR A 378 23.52 -16.89 21.77
N VAL A 379 23.51 -15.58 21.99
CA VAL A 379 22.99 -15.01 23.26
C VAL A 379 22.26 -13.69 23.04
N GLN A 380 20.93 -13.74 22.80
CA GLN A 380 19.98 -12.68 23.19
C GLN A 380 18.55 -13.07 22.78
N ALA A 381 17.80 -13.65 23.70
CA ALA A 381 16.34 -13.73 23.63
C ALA A 381 15.81 -13.66 25.07
N LEU A 382 14.82 -12.80 25.29
CA LEU A 382 13.88 -12.68 26.43
C LEU A 382 13.74 -11.24 26.93
N THR A 383 12.87 -10.48 26.27
CA THR A 383 12.11 -9.35 26.83
C THR A 383 10.71 -9.36 26.21
N PRO A 384 9.65 -9.02 26.95
CA PRO A 384 8.30 -9.03 26.41
C PRO A 384 8.11 -7.85 25.46
N THR A 385 7.95 -8.14 24.18
CA THR A 385 7.94 -7.17 23.09
C THR A 385 6.54 -6.92 22.55
N ASN A 386 6.35 -5.75 21.96
CA ASN A 386 5.09 -5.25 21.41
C ASN A 386 4.66 -6.14 20.21
N GLN A 387 3.36 -6.29 19.88
CA GLN A 387 2.91 -7.19 18.79
C GLN A 387 3.64 -6.96 17.44
N ALA A 388 4.14 -5.75 17.18
CA ALA A 388 4.91 -5.42 15.98
C ALA A 388 6.32 -6.05 15.92
N GLU A 389 6.90 -6.40 17.07
CA GLU A 389 8.21 -7.06 17.19
C GLU A 389 8.06 -8.59 17.08
N GLU A 390 6.88 -9.13 17.40
CA GLU A 390 6.56 -10.56 17.49
C GLU A 390 6.73 -11.32 16.17
N TRP A 391 6.31 -10.72 15.05
CA TRP A 391 6.37 -11.34 13.70
C TRP A 391 7.80 -11.34 13.11
N THR A 392 8.62 -10.35 13.47
CA THR A 392 10.00 -10.25 12.97
C THR A 392 10.93 -11.33 13.51
N GLU A 393 10.51 -12.08 14.53
CA GLU A 393 11.26 -13.16 15.16
C GLU A 393 11.12 -14.51 14.44
N TYR A 394 10.27 -14.61 13.41
CA TYR A 394 10.03 -15.87 12.71
C TYR A 394 11.31 -16.40 12.01
N PRO A 395 11.87 -17.55 12.43
CA PRO A 395 13.22 -17.97 12.05
C PRO A 395 13.32 -18.52 10.61
N HIS A 396 12.20 -18.82 9.96
CA HIS A 396 12.15 -19.48 8.66
C HIS A 396 11.89 -18.53 7.48
N ALA A 397 12.07 -17.21 7.65
CA ALA A 397 11.79 -16.21 6.62
C ALA A 397 12.38 -16.56 5.23
N ARG A 398 13.60 -17.11 5.16
CA ARG A 398 14.21 -17.48 3.87
C ARG A 398 13.51 -18.62 3.14
N ARG A 399 12.99 -19.61 3.88
CA ARG A 399 12.21 -20.73 3.30
C ARG A 399 10.92 -20.19 2.70
N GLU A 400 10.27 -19.26 3.39
CA GLU A 400 9.04 -18.62 2.91
C GLU A 400 9.29 -17.82 1.63
N MET A 401 10.41 -17.10 1.54
CA MET A 401 10.77 -16.39 0.29
C MET A 401 10.98 -17.33 -0.90
N VAL A 402 11.45 -18.56 -0.69
CA VAL A 402 11.56 -19.56 -1.78
C VAL A 402 10.18 -20.00 -2.27
N LYS A 403 9.20 -20.17 -1.37
CA LYS A 403 7.82 -20.46 -1.76
C LYS A 403 7.20 -19.29 -2.55
N GLU A 404 7.45 -18.06 -2.12
CA GLU A 404 7.01 -16.86 -2.85
C GLU A 404 7.66 -16.76 -4.24
N LEU A 405 8.96 -17.04 -4.36
CA LEU A 405 9.64 -17.11 -5.67
C LEU A 405 9.06 -18.22 -6.57
N ALA A 406 8.72 -19.37 -5.99
CA ALA A 406 8.07 -20.45 -6.74
C ALA A 406 6.69 -20.02 -7.27
N PHE A 407 5.94 -19.23 -6.50
CA PHE A 407 4.70 -18.62 -6.97
C PHE A 407 4.92 -17.59 -8.08
N LEU A 408 5.99 -16.80 -8.03
CA LEU A 408 6.32 -15.82 -9.07
C LEU A 408 6.84 -16.47 -10.37
N GLY A 409 7.32 -17.71 -10.31
CA GLY A 409 7.90 -18.45 -11.43
C GLY A 409 7.01 -18.49 -12.68
N PRO A 410 5.77 -19.02 -12.60
CA PRO A 410 4.86 -19.07 -13.75
C PRO A 410 4.49 -17.68 -14.27
N ILE A 411 4.38 -16.67 -13.40
CA ILE A 411 4.10 -15.28 -13.78
C ILE A 411 5.23 -14.73 -14.66
N ALA A 412 6.47 -14.84 -14.21
CA ALA A 412 7.63 -14.36 -14.97
C ALA A 412 7.82 -15.15 -16.27
N MET A 413 7.70 -16.48 -16.22
CA MET A 413 7.86 -17.36 -17.38
C MET A 413 6.82 -17.07 -18.46
N LEU A 414 5.53 -17.02 -18.11
CA LEU A 414 4.46 -16.78 -19.06
C LEU A 414 4.42 -15.31 -19.52
N GLY A 415 4.84 -14.36 -18.69
CA GLY A 415 5.07 -12.98 -19.12
C GLY A 415 6.16 -12.91 -20.20
N TRP A 416 7.33 -13.51 -19.95
CA TRP A 416 8.40 -13.53 -20.95
C TRP A 416 7.97 -14.23 -22.25
N LEU A 417 7.33 -15.40 -22.15
CA LEU A 417 6.83 -16.15 -23.30
C LEU A 417 5.77 -15.36 -24.07
N GLY A 418 4.82 -14.73 -23.37
CA GLY A 418 3.79 -13.90 -23.96
C GLY A 418 4.38 -12.72 -24.73
N GLY A 419 5.35 -12.01 -24.14
CA GLY A 419 6.05 -10.93 -24.80
C GLY A 419 6.82 -11.38 -26.03
N PHE A 420 7.55 -12.50 -25.93
CA PHE A 420 8.29 -13.09 -27.04
C PHE A 420 7.37 -13.48 -28.20
N VAL A 421 6.27 -14.19 -27.93
CA VAL A 421 5.30 -14.61 -28.96
C VAL A 421 4.63 -13.41 -29.61
N ALA A 422 4.16 -12.44 -28.81
CA ALA A 422 3.52 -11.24 -29.34
C ALA A 422 4.47 -10.41 -30.21
N ASP A 423 5.73 -10.26 -29.82
CA ASP A 423 6.74 -9.55 -30.59
C ASP A 423 6.99 -10.21 -31.96
N ARG A 424 7.06 -11.55 -31.99
CA ARG A 424 7.25 -12.31 -33.25
C ARG A 424 6.05 -12.25 -34.18
N ILE A 425 4.83 -12.33 -33.63
CA ILE A 425 3.60 -12.23 -34.41
C ILE A 425 3.41 -10.79 -34.91
N GLY A 426 3.61 -9.83 -34.02
CA GLY A 426 3.30 -8.43 -34.24
C GLY A 426 4.27 -7.66 -35.11
N ASN A 427 5.57 -8.00 -35.08
CA ASN A 427 6.58 -7.33 -35.88
C ASN A 427 6.86 -7.99 -37.24
N GLY A 428 6.47 -9.26 -37.44
CA GLY A 428 6.62 -9.99 -38.71
C GLY A 428 8.04 -9.93 -39.32
N ALA A 429 8.21 -10.40 -40.56
CA ALA A 429 9.48 -10.29 -41.30
C ALA A 429 9.73 -8.87 -41.87
N SER A 430 8.73 -7.99 -41.85
CA SER A 430 8.74 -6.66 -42.48
C SER A 430 8.89 -5.49 -41.49
N GLY A 431 8.96 -5.73 -40.17
CA GLY A 431 9.39 -4.75 -39.16
C GLY A 431 8.45 -3.57 -38.91
N ALA A 432 7.27 -3.50 -39.55
CA ALA A 432 6.31 -2.44 -39.34
C ALA A 432 5.34 -2.81 -38.21
N ALA A 433 5.69 -2.45 -36.97
CA ALA A 433 4.85 -2.63 -35.80
C ALA A 433 3.58 -1.78 -35.90
N ASN A 434 2.42 -2.39 -36.13
CA ASN A 434 1.13 -1.68 -36.07
C ASN A 434 0.31 -2.12 -34.85
N LEU A 435 0.59 -1.50 -33.70
CA LEU A 435 -0.19 -1.68 -32.47
C LEU A 435 -1.61 -1.12 -32.57
N ASP A 436 -1.88 -0.23 -33.54
CA ASP A 436 -3.19 0.39 -33.74
C ASP A 436 -4.23 -0.61 -34.28
N ALA A 437 -3.79 -1.78 -34.77
CA ALA A 437 -4.67 -2.87 -35.16
C ALA A 437 -5.24 -3.65 -33.96
N VAL A 438 -4.62 -3.54 -32.78
CA VAL A 438 -5.08 -4.23 -31.58
C VAL A 438 -6.29 -3.48 -31.01
N PRO A 439 -7.38 -4.18 -30.63
CA PRO A 439 -8.56 -3.53 -30.09
C PRO A 439 -8.29 -2.76 -28.79
N LEU A 440 -8.99 -1.64 -28.58
CA LEU A 440 -8.80 -0.77 -27.42
C LEU A 440 -9.00 -1.51 -26.09
N THR A 441 -10.00 -2.37 -26.03
CA THR A 441 -10.27 -3.25 -24.88
C THR A 441 -9.07 -4.08 -24.48
N VAL A 442 -8.35 -4.62 -25.47
CA VAL A 442 -7.15 -5.44 -25.23
C VAL A 442 -6.00 -4.56 -24.74
N HIS A 443 -5.79 -3.38 -25.31
CA HIS A 443 -4.80 -2.39 -24.83
C HIS A 443 -5.03 -2.01 -23.37
N VAL A 444 -6.28 -1.69 -23.02
CA VAL A 444 -6.66 -1.24 -21.68
C VAL A 444 -6.59 -2.40 -20.67
N LEU A 445 -7.06 -3.59 -21.05
CA LEU A 445 -6.92 -4.79 -20.22
C LEU A 445 -5.46 -5.08 -19.93
N ALA A 446 -4.61 -5.06 -20.96
CA ALA A 446 -3.18 -5.26 -20.85
C ALA A 446 -2.51 -4.18 -19.97
N GLY A 447 -2.93 -2.92 -20.09
CA GLY A 447 -2.48 -1.81 -19.23
C GLY A 447 -2.85 -2.02 -17.75
N CYS A 448 -4.09 -2.44 -17.46
CA CYS A 448 -4.53 -2.77 -16.11
C CYS A 448 -3.74 -3.94 -15.52
N VAL A 449 -3.54 -5.01 -16.31
CA VAL A 449 -2.77 -6.19 -15.87
C VAL A 449 -1.30 -5.83 -15.65
N LEU A 450 -0.70 -5.04 -16.55
CA LEU A 450 0.67 -4.53 -16.36
C LEU A 450 0.76 -3.68 -15.09
N GLY A 451 -0.23 -2.82 -14.84
CA GLY A 451 -0.39 -2.06 -13.61
C GLY A 451 -0.39 -2.96 -12.37
N TYR A 452 -1.20 -4.01 -12.35
CA TYR A 452 -1.26 -4.98 -11.26
C TYR A 452 0.09 -5.68 -11.05
N LEU A 453 0.68 -6.21 -12.13
CA LEU A 453 1.90 -7.01 -12.08
C LEU A 453 3.10 -6.19 -11.63
N VAL A 454 3.29 -4.99 -12.18
CA VAL A 454 4.43 -4.13 -11.82
C VAL A 454 4.19 -3.48 -10.46
N GLY A 455 2.97 -3.00 -10.20
CA GLY A 455 2.61 -2.37 -8.93
C GLY A 455 2.84 -3.29 -7.74
N GLY A 456 2.36 -4.53 -7.81
CA GLY A 456 2.66 -5.54 -6.80
C GLY A 456 4.10 -6.06 -6.89
N GLY A 457 4.59 -6.31 -8.11
CA GLY A 457 5.89 -6.92 -8.35
C GLY A 457 7.07 -6.12 -7.81
N VAL A 458 7.08 -4.79 -7.94
CA VAL A 458 8.16 -3.95 -7.38
C VAL A 458 8.25 -4.09 -5.86
N VAL A 459 7.11 -4.03 -5.18
CA VAL A 459 7.04 -4.19 -3.71
C VAL A 459 7.40 -5.61 -3.31
N TRP A 460 6.92 -6.61 -4.05
CA TRP A 460 7.19 -8.01 -3.78
C TRP A 460 8.66 -8.35 -3.95
N LEU A 461 9.33 -7.78 -4.95
CA LEU A 461 10.78 -7.92 -5.12
C LEU A 461 11.54 -7.34 -3.93
N VAL A 462 11.18 -6.14 -3.47
CA VAL A 462 11.81 -5.52 -2.29
C VAL A 462 11.57 -6.38 -1.04
N ARG A 463 10.35 -6.91 -0.85
CA ARG A 463 10.04 -7.87 0.21
C ARG A 463 10.94 -9.09 0.14
N ILE A 464 11.06 -9.74 -1.02
CA ILE A 464 11.87 -10.96 -1.19
C ILE A 464 13.35 -10.68 -0.92
N PHE A 465 13.93 -9.70 -1.62
CA PHE A 465 15.36 -9.40 -1.49
C PHE A 465 15.71 -8.86 -0.11
N GLY A 466 14.87 -7.99 0.45
CA GLY A 466 15.03 -7.50 1.81
C GLY A 466 15.01 -8.64 2.82
N SER A 467 14.04 -9.56 2.70
CA SER A 467 13.91 -10.66 3.65
C SER A 467 15.04 -11.68 3.54
N LEU A 468 15.54 -11.92 2.32
CA LEU A 468 16.72 -12.76 2.09
C LEU A 468 18.02 -12.13 2.61
N LEU A 469 18.15 -10.80 2.51
CA LEU A 469 19.32 -10.05 2.98
C LEU A 469 19.38 -10.01 4.50
N PHE A 470 18.29 -9.54 5.14
CA PHE A 470 18.22 -9.34 6.58
C PHE A 470 17.94 -10.62 7.37
N GLY A 471 17.47 -11.69 6.71
CA GLY A 471 17.13 -12.96 7.38
C GLY A 471 15.86 -12.90 8.24
N ARG A 472 15.13 -11.79 8.19
CA ARG A 472 13.83 -11.54 8.83
C ARG A 472 12.90 -10.91 7.81
N GLU A 473 11.59 -11.01 8.00
CA GLU A 473 10.61 -10.41 7.09
C GLU A 473 10.83 -8.89 6.98
N ALA A 474 11.02 -8.41 5.75
CA ALA A 474 11.36 -7.01 5.50
C ALA A 474 10.13 -6.09 5.36
N MET A 475 9.01 -6.61 4.87
CA MET A 475 7.84 -5.82 4.48
C MET A 475 6.63 -6.74 4.34
N GLY A 476 5.44 -6.31 4.77
CA GLY A 476 4.23 -7.16 4.79
C GLY A 476 3.61 -7.43 3.42
N MET A 477 2.94 -8.57 3.26
CA MET A 477 2.25 -8.94 2.00
C MET A 477 1.06 -8.02 1.68
N GLY A 478 0.49 -7.38 2.70
CA GLY A 478 -0.56 -6.37 2.54
C GLY A 478 -0.16 -5.21 1.62
N ASP A 479 1.08 -4.74 1.74
CA ASP A 479 1.62 -3.64 0.92
C ASP A 479 1.76 -4.04 -0.56
N VAL A 480 2.13 -5.29 -0.82
CA VAL A 480 2.23 -5.84 -2.19
C VAL A 480 0.87 -5.77 -2.87
N HIS A 481 -0.19 -6.22 -2.19
CA HIS A 481 -1.53 -6.23 -2.76
C HIS A 481 -2.15 -4.85 -2.84
N LEU A 482 -1.87 -3.97 -1.87
CA LEU A 482 -2.25 -2.56 -1.93
C LEU A 482 -1.68 -1.93 -3.20
N MET A 483 -0.39 -2.07 -3.46
CA MET A 483 0.25 -1.48 -4.64
C MET A 483 -0.15 -2.17 -5.94
N ALA A 484 -0.47 -3.47 -5.93
CA ALA A 484 -1.09 -4.12 -7.09
C ALA A 484 -2.46 -3.48 -7.42
N GLY A 485 -3.29 -3.21 -6.41
CA GLY A 485 -4.57 -2.53 -6.58
C GLY A 485 -4.44 -1.09 -7.06
N VAL A 486 -3.52 -0.31 -6.49
CA VAL A 486 -3.17 1.03 -6.97
C VAL A 486 -2.73 0.96 -8.43
N GLY A 487 -1.85 0.01 -8.77
CA GLY A 487 -1.38 -0.29 -10.12
C GLY A 487 -2.48 -0.45 -11.16
N VAL A 488 -3.55 -1.18 -10.86
CA VAL A 488 -4.67 -1.36 -11.78
C VAL A 488 -5.42 -0.04 -12.03
N CYS A 489 -5.58 0.78 -11.00
CA CYS A 489 -6.36 2.02 -11.07
C CYS A 489 -5.63 3.18 -11.74
N VAL A 490 -4.31 3.29 -11.54
CA VAL A 490 -3.55 4.48 -11.98
C VAL A 490 -2.37 4.15 -12.88
N GLY A 491 -2.17 2.86 -13.17
CA GLY A 491 -1.10 2.38 -14.03
C GLY A 491 0.22 2.12 -13.30
N TRP A 492 1.09 1.38 -13.98
CA TRP A 492 2.35 0.91 -13.39
C TRP A 492 3.34 2.03 -13.05
N ILE A 493 3.38 3.11 -13.83
CA ILE A 493 4.33 4.22 -13.65
C ILE A 493 4.02 4.96 -12.35
N ASN A 494 2.80 5.47 -12.21
CA ASN A 494 2.37 6.23 -11.04
C ASN A 494 2.51 5.41 -9.75
N THR A 495 2.16 4.13 -9.79
CA THR A 495 2.32 3.22 -8.66
C THR A 495 3.78 2.98 -8.30
N THR A 496 4.66 2.79 -9.28
CA THR A 496 6.09 2.60 -9.03
C THR A 496 6.71 3.86 -8.42
N VAL A 497 6.37 5.04 -8.95
CA VAL A 497 6.82 6.32 -8.39
C VAL A 497 6.28 6.49 -6.97
N ALA A 498 5.01 6.18 -6.73
CA ALA A 498 4.38 6.28 -5.41
C ALA A 498 5.09 5.40 -4.37
N PHE A 499 5.49 4.18 -4.74
CA PHE A 499 6.25 3.29 -3.86
C PHE A 499 7.56 3.93 -3.37
N PHE A 500 8.33 4.55 -4.28
CA PHE A 500 9.58 5.22 -3.90
C PHE A 500 9.33 6.54 -3.16
N VAL A 501 8.30 7.30 -3.54
CA VAL A 501 7.89 8.53 -2.83
C VAL A 501 7.48 8.22 -1.38
N ALA A 502 6.87 7.06 -1.12
CA ALA A 502 6.46 6.66 0.23
C ALA A 502 7.63 6.57 1.22
N ALA A 503 8.82 6.18 0.77
CA ALA A 503 10.02 6.18 1.63
C ALA A 503 10.36 7.60 2.12
N PHE A 504 10.20 8.62 1.26
CA PHE A 504 10.42 10.02 1.64
C PHE A 504 9.32 10.54 2.57
N VAL A 505 8.07 10.16 2.33
CA VAL A 505 6.94 10.51 3.22
C VAL A 505 7.18 9.92 4.62
N GLY A 506 7.57 8.66 4.70
CA GLY A 506 7.92 7.99 5.96
C GLY A 506 9.12 8.63 6.65
N LEU A 507 10.15 9.04 5.91
CA LEU A 507 11.30 9.75 6.45
C LEU A 507 10.91 11.10 7.07
N VAL A 508 10.12 11.91 6.34
CA VAL A 508 9.64 13.20 6.84
C VAL A 508 8.82 13.03 8.12
N TRP A 509 7.94 12.03 8.15
CA TRP A 509 7.16 11.71 9.35
C TRP A 509 8.07 11.29 10.52
N THR A 510 9.06 10.44 10.26
CA THR A 510 10.02 9.98 11.27
C THR A 510 10.79 11.16 11.88
N LEU A 511 11.33 12.05 11.04
CA LEU A 511 12.04 13.25 11.49
C LEU A 511 11.14 14.15 12.34
N TRP A 512 9.90 14.38 11.90
CA TRP A 512 8.92 15.16 12.66
C TRP A 512 8.60 14.52 14.02
N SER A 513 8.45 13.20 14.07
CA SER A 513 8.18 12.47 15.31
C SER A 513 9.34 12.54 16.30
N VAL A 514 10.58 12.42 15.83
CA VAL A 514 11.79 12.55 16.65
C VAL A 514 11.88 13.95 17.26
N VAL A 515 11.65 14.98 16.46
CA VAL A 515 11.68 16.39 16.92
C VAL A 515 10.61 16.66 17.97
N ARG A 516 9.39 16.10 17.81
CA ARG A 516 8.30 16.33 18.76
C ARG A 516 8.34 15.45 20.00
N ARG A 517 8.82 14.21 19.89
CA ARG A 517 8.68 13.18 20.94
C ARG A 517 10.01 12.76 21.56
N GLY A 518 11.15 13.29 21.09
CA GLY A 518 12.48 12.99 21.62
C GLY A 518 13.02 11.60 21.27
N GLY A 519 12.36 10.87 20.35
CA GLY A 519 12.77 9.53 19.93
C GLY A 519 11.97 9.03 18.73
N ALA A 520 12.55 8.09 17.97
CA ALA A 520 11.88 7.42 16.88
C ALA A 520 10.94 6.33 17.43
N ALA A 521 9.78 6.13 16.79
CA ALA A 521 8.91 5.00 17.11
C ALA A 521 9.60 3.68 16.73
N SER A 522 9.46 2.64 17.56
CA SER A 522 10.12 1.34 17.35
C SER A 522 9.58 0.58 16.12
N ALA A 523 8.31 0.76 15.79
CA ALA A 523 7.69 0.21 14.60
C ALA A 523 6.62 1.17 14.04
N MET A 524 6.55 1.29 12.72
CA MET A 524 5.53 2.10 12.03
C MET A 524 4.91 1.32 10.86
N PRO A 525 3.58 1.32 10.72
CA PRO A 525 2.91 0.71 9.58
C PRO A 525 3.25 1.48 8.30
N TYR A 526 3.57 0.77 7.22
CA TYR A 526 4.05 1.37 5.97
C TYR A 526 2.91 1.75 5.01
N GLY A 527 1.75 1.09 5.09
CA GLY A 527 0.58 1.34 4.27
C GLY A 527 0.10 2.80 4.25
N PRO A 528 0.04 3.52 5.39
CA PRO A 528 -0.26 4.95 5.42
C PRO A 528 0.65 5.80 4.53
N PHE A 529 1.95 5.49 4.49
CA PHE A 529 2.90 6.24 3.67
C PHE A 529 2.72 5.93 2.19
N LEU A 530 2.40 4.68 1.83
CA LEU A 530 2.05 4.30 0.46
C LEU A 530 0.76 5.00 -0.02
N ALA A 531 -0.25 5.08 0.84
CA ALA A 531 -1.50 5.76 0.54
C ALA A 531 -1.28 7.26 0.29
N VAL A 532 -0.55 7.94 1.19
CA VAL A 532 -0.22 9.36 1.04
C VAL A 532 0.62 9.59 -0.21
N ALA A 533 1.65 8.77 -0.45
CA ALA A 533 2.48 8.90 -1.64
C ALA A 533 1.69 8.69 -2.94
N THR A 534 0.73 7.76 -2.96
CA THR A 534 -0.16 7.56 -4.11
C THR A 534 -0.95 8.84 -4.41
N VAL A 535 -1.54 9.47 -3.40
CA VAL A 535 -2.27 10.75 -3.56
C VAL A 535 -1.33 11.87 -4.02
N LEU A 536 -0.14 11.95 -3.44
CA LEU A 536 0.87 12.95 -3.83
C LEU A 536 1.31 12.77 -5.29
N VAL A 537 1.45 11.54 -5.79
CA VAL A 537 1.78 11.29 -7.20
C VAL A 537 0.63 11.69 -8.11
N LEU A 538 -0.60 11.33 -7.74
CA LEU A 538 -1.79 11.65 -8.55
C LEU A 538 -2.05 13.16 -8.67
N LEU A 539 -1.82 13.92 -7.60
CA LEU A 539 -2.05 15.36 -7.55
C LEU A 539 -0.80 16.19 -7.91
N GLY A 540 0.39 15.60 -7.73
CA GLY A 540 1.68 16.26 -7.88
C GLY A 540 2.44 15.91 -9.15
N GLY A 541 1.83 15.17 -10.09
CA GLY A 541 2.49 14.66 -11.30
C GLY A 541 3.40 15.69 -11.98
N ARG A 542 2.91 16.90 -12.27
CA ARG A 542 3.69 18.00 -12.89
C ARG A 542 4.92 18.44 -12.09
N VAL A 543 4.83 18.45 -10.76
CA VAL A 543 5.94 18.80 -9.89
C VAL A 543 6.98 17.69 -9.93
N ILE A 544 6.53 16.44 -9.86
CA ILE A 544 7.40 15.26 -9.91
C ILE A 544 8.09 15.16 -11.27
N GLU A 545 7.37 15.34 -12.38
CA GLU A 545 7.92 15.41 -13.74
C GLU A 545 9.02 16.45 -13.85
N ARG A 546 8.80 17.65 -13.30
CA ARG A 546 9.79 18.73 -13.31
C ARG A 546 11.03 18.36 -12.51
N VAL A 547 10.86 17.80 -11.32
CA VAL A 547 11.97 17.35 -10.46
C VAL A 547 12.75 16.23 -11.15
N LEU A 548 12.07 15.21 -11.68
CA LEU A 548 12.70 14.09 -12.39
C LEU A 548 13.45 14.56 -13.64
N SER A 549 12.86 15.48 -14.41
CA SER A 549 13.51 16.06 -15.61
C SER A 549 14.76 16.87 -15.26
N GLN A 550 14.81 17.49 -14.08
CA GLN A 550 16.01 18.17 -13.57
C GLN A 550 17.08 17.19 -13.08
N LEU A 551 16.68 16.08 -12.47
CA LEU A 551 17.59 15.05 -11.95
C LEU A 551 18.20 14.17 -13.05
N LEU A 552 17.53 14.03 -14.19
CA LEU A 552 17.95 13.22 -15.33
C LEU A 552 18.25 14.09 -16.57
N PRO A 553 19.30 14.93 -16.54
CA PRO A 553 19.64 15.80 -17.66
C PRO A 553 19.99 14.97 -18.91
N GLY A 554 19.35 15.30 -20.04
CA GLY A 554 19.58 14.66 -21.33
C GLY A 554 18.47 13.71 -21.78
N HIS A 555 17.42 13.52 -20.97
CA HIS A 555 16.15 12.94 -21.44
C HIS A 555 15.20 14.11 -21.75
N GLY A 556 14.33 13.96 -22.74
CA GLY A 556 13.26 14.94 -22.99
C GLY A 556 12.36 15.10 -21.75
N PRO A 557 11.38 16.02 -21.77
CA PRO A 557 10.45 16.19 -20.66
C PRO A 557 9.82 14.83 -20.29
N ILE A 558 10.01 14.40 -19.05
CA ILE A 558 9.40 13.17 -18.54
C ILE A 558 7.93 13.49 -18.31
N LEU A 559 7.04 12.76 -18.98
CA LEU A 559 5.59 12.89 -18.84
C LEU A 559 5.09 11.70 -18.01
N LEU A 560 4.61 11.99 -16.81
CA LEU A 560 3.94 11.01 -15.96
C LEU A 560 2.46 10.92 -16.40
N PRO A 561 1.90 9.71 -16.40
CA PRO A 561 0.56 9.45 -16.92
C PRO A 561 -0.57 9.95 -16.04
#